data_AF-A0A327KIU4-F1
#
_entry.id   AF-A0A327KIU4-F1
#
_cell.length_a   1.000
_cell.length_b   1.000
_cell.length_c   1.000
_cell.angle_alpha   90.00
_cell.angle_beta   90.00
_cell.angle_gamma   90.00
#
_symmetry.space_group_name_H-M   'P 1'
#
loop_
_entity.id
_entity.type
_entity.pdbx_description
1 polymer ?
#
loop_
_entity_poly.entity_id
_entity_poly.type
_entity_poly.pdbx_seq_one_letter_code
_entity_poly.pdbx_strand_id
1 'polypeptide(L)'
;MSTRLSKAWSLLETFRREERGNVAIMFAVALVPLLGLVGAAIDYSRASSFRTKMQAAADSTALAVSKTASSKTNDQLTAEADAYYRAQITSKDATVNEVKTTYTKEPSANVVVTATATIKPAFMGVLGFSPMTLKASSTTTWGNRRLRVALALDNTGSMNDDNKMVELKKALTTANTGLLPQLRAAAASPGDVYVSIIPFSKDVNVGSTNYTANWIDWTDWEAPPANSMPDMSVGPGSACPYPKDWWGNKPMGFTCTANATNGSSEVSTVPSSGLICPGIDNGAVTASLNGRYYNGCYNSTQYSCKGSSCSCSGHSQCECSGNGSNKVCKTKSGYYEHAWVVNNHSTWTGCVTDRGASSGPSPGTAGNGYDQKATAPTTSIAASLFPAEQTSYCAGSSGLKAMIGLKDMRTDAEYNAMTTFVNNMQPNGSTNQGIGLVWAWHSLVGAGPLTAPTYDSKYDYLNVIILMSDGLNTQNRWDGSGYGGQSSSVIDKINDRMRDSSGAGTCKNIKDTTIPGSTVPIVIYTVQVNTGNDPTSTLLQNCASPSVLKDSKGAVIEAFPSGTKFFQVKTASEIGTVFGQIASTLSQLRVAK
;
A
#
# COMPACT_ATOMS: atom_id res chain seq x y z
N MET A 1 42.53 -51.17 -87.94
CA MET A 1 41.48 -51.01 -86.92
C MET A 1 41.44 -52.16 -85.90
N SER A 2 42.52 -52.93 -85.69
CA SER A 2 42.54 -54.04 -84.71
C SER A 2 43.51 -53.87 -83.52
N THR A 3 44.34 -52.82 -83.49
CA THR A 3 45.31 -52.57 -82.41
C THR A 3 44.83 -51.62 -81.31
N ARG A 4 43.65 -51.02 -81.44
CA ARG A 4 43.04 -50.16 -80.40
C ARG A 4 42.04 -50.89 -79.48
N LEU A 5 41.45 -51.99 -79.94
CA LEU A 5 40.51 -52.80 -79.16
C LEU A 5 41.21 -53.73 -78.16
N SER A 6 42.40 -54.25 -78.49
CA SER A 6 43.17 -55.13 -77.59
C SER A 6 43.76 -54.41 -76.38
N LYS A 7 44.10 -53.12 -76.49
CA LYS A 7 44.56 -52.31 -75.35
C LYS A 7 43.46 -52.02 -74.35
N ALA A 8 42.22 -51.76 -74.81
CA ALA A 8 41.07 -51.54 -73.93
C ALA A 8 40.66 -52.80 -73.15
N TRP A 9 40.77 -53.98 -73.77
CA TRP A 9 40.54 -55.26 -73.11
C TRP A 9 41.62 -55.58 -72.05
N SER A 10 42.90 -55.32 -72.35
CA SER A 10 43.97 -55.50 -71.35
C SER A 10 43.86 -54.53 -70.17
N LEU A 11 43.36 -53.32 -70.37
CA LEU A 11 43.11 -52.34 -69.29
C LEU A 11 41.96 -52.78 -68.37
N LEU A 12 40.91 -53.41 -68.92
CA LEU A 12 39.80 -53.98 -68.14
C LEU A 12 40.20 -55.26 -67.38
N GLU A 13 41.06 -56.10 -67.95
CA GLU A 13 41.63 -57.25 -67.24
C GLU A 13 42.62 -56.85 -66.14
N THR A 14 43.36 -55.74 -66.33
CA THR A 14 44.26 -55.20 -65.28
C THR A 14 43.44 -54.59 -64.13
N PHE A 15 42.31 -53.93 -64.42
CA PHE A 15 41.38 -53.42 -63.41
C PHE A 15 40.73 -54.53 -62.57
N ARG A 16 40.47 -55.70 -63.19
CA ARG A 16 39.86 -56.86 -62.53
C ARG A 16 40.85 -57.64 -61.63
N ARG A 17 42.15 -57.41 -61.80
CA ARG A 17 43.23 -58.14 -61.11
C ARG A 17 43.99 -57.28 -60.07
N GLU A 18 43.57 -56.03 -59.85
CA GLU A 18 44.10 -55.20 -58.77
C GLU A 18 43.36 -55.45 -57.44
N GLU A 19 44.07 -56.02 -56.45
CA GLU A 19 43.61 -56.17 -55.06
C GLU A 19 43.47 -54.83 -54.31
N ARG A 20 43.79 -53.69 -54.95
CA ARG A 20 43.53 -52.34 -54.44
C ARG A 20 42.07 -51.89 -54.61
N GLY A 21 41.24 -52.65 -55.34
CA GLY A 21 39.81 -52.38 -55.53
C GLY A 21 38.93 -52.61 -54.29
N ASN A 22 39.40 -53.35 -53.28
CA ASN A 22 38.63 -53.57 -52.05
C ASN A 22 38.41 -52.26 -51.26
N VAL A 23 39.38 -51.34 -51.32
CA VAL A 23 39.24 -50.00 -50.72
C VAL A 23 38.16 -49.20 -51.43
N ALA A 24 38.06 -49.29 -52.77
CA ALA A 24 37.04 -48.59 -53.55
C ALA A 24 35.63 -49.16 -53.27
N ILE A 25 35.50 -50.48 -53.11
CA ILE A 25 34.22 -51.14 -52.77
C ILE A 25 33.80 -50.81 -51.33
N MET A 26 34.70 -50.92 -50.35
CA MET A 26 34.43 -50.56 -48.96
C MET A 26 34.12 -49.05 -48.82
N PHE A 27 34.82 -48.20 -49.57
CA PHE A 27 34.54 -46.76 -49.65
C PHE A 27 33.15 -46.51 -50.26
N ALA A 28 32.80 -47.16 -51.36
CA ALA A 28 31.49 -47.00 -51.98
C ALA A 28 30.34 -47.45 -51.06
N VAL A 29 30.51 -48.55 -50.35
CA VAL A 29 29.51 -49.05 -49.38
C VAL A 29 29.43 -48.16 -48.14
N ALA A 30 30.56 -47.63 -47.64
CA ALA A 30 30.59 -46.70 -46.50
C ALA A 30 30.12 -45.28 -46.84
N LEU A 31 30.22 -44.87 -48.11
CA LEU A 31 29.78 -43.55 -48.58
C LEU A 31 28.26 -43.40 -48.51
N VAL A 32 27.50 -44.47 -48.78
CA VAL A 32 26.03 -44.45 -48.72
C VAL A 32 25.49 -44.07 -47.33
N PRO A 33 25.88 -44.73 -46.22
CA PRO A 33 25.44 -44.34 -44.89
C PRO A 33 26.00 -42.98 -44.44
N LEU A 34 27.22 -42.60 -44.87
CA LEU A 34 27.77 -41.27 -44.57
C LEU A 34 26.96 -40.14 -45.21
N LEU A 35 26.62 -40.27 -46.50
CA LEU A 35 25.76 -39.31 -47.20
C LEU A 35 24.35 -39.28 -46.61
N GLY A 36 23.83 -40.43 -46.18
CA GLY A 36 22.54 -40.50 -45.48
C GLY A 36 22.54 -39.73 -44.16
N LEU A 37 23.59 -39.85 -43.35
CA LEU A 37 23.74 -39.10 -42.09
C LEU A 37 23.89 -37.59 -42.32
N VAL A 38 24.68 -37.18 -43.32
CA VAL A 38 24.82 -35.76 -43.69
C VAL A 38 23.49 -35.19 -44.20
N GLY A 39 22.78 -35.94 -45.04
CA GLY A 39 21.45 -35.56 -45.54
C GLY A 39 20.43 -35.41 -44.41
N ALA A 40 20.41 -36.35 -43.45
CA ALA A 40 19.56 -36.28 -42.27
C ALA A 40 19.89 -35.07 -41.38
N ALA A 41 21.17 -34.76 -41.19
CA ALA A 41 21.60 -33.59 -40.43
C ALA A 41 21.15 -32.27 -41.08
N ILE A 42 21.23 -32.16 -42.41
CA ILE A 42 20.76 -30.97 -43.15
C ILE A 42 19.25 -30.82 -43.03
N ASP A 43 18.47 -31.90 -43.25
CA ASP A 43 17.01 -31.84 -43.15
C ASP A 43 16.55 -31.54 -41.72
N TYR A 44 17.23 -32.09 -40.70
CA TYR A 44 17.00 -31.74 -39.31
C TYR A 44 17.29 -30.26 -39.04
N SER A 45 18.42 -29.73 -39.53
CA SER A 45 18.78 -28.32 -39.37
C SER A 45 17.74 -27.38 -40.01
N ARG A 46 17.24 -27.74 -41.21
CA ARG A 46 16.15 -27.03 -41.89
C ARG A 46 14.84 -27.09 -41.10
N ALA A 47 14.47 -28.27 -40.61
CA ALA A 47 13.26 -28.45 -39.79
C ALA A 47 13.34 -27.65 -38.48
N SER A 48 14.49 -27.68 -37.80
CA SER A 48 14.74 -26.92 -36.56
C SER A 48 14.66 -25.42 -36.82
N SER A 49 15.32 -24.93 -37.87
CA SER A 49 15.28 -23.51 -38.25
C SER A 49 13.86 -23.04 -38.60
N PHE A 50 13.08 -23.89 -39.28
CA PHE A 50 11.69 -23.59 -39.60
C PHE A 50 10.80 -23.60 -38.36
N ARG A 51 11.03 -24.51 -37.39
CA ARG A 51 10.32 -24.51 -36.11
C ARG A 51 10.52 -23.21 -35.33
N THR A 52 11.74 -22.66 -35.30
CA THR A 52 12.01 -21.36 -34.65
C THR A 52 11.22 -20.24 -35.32
N LYS A 53 11.13 -20.22 -36.66
CA LYS A 53 10.30 -19.24 -37.39
C LYS A 53 8.81 -19.41 -37.12
N MET A 54 8.32 -20.65 -37.05
CA MET A 54 6.93 -20.93 -36.68
C MET A 54 6.59 -20.43 -35.28
N GLN A 55 7.51 -20.61 -34.32
CA GLN A 55 7.31 -20.13 -32.96
C GLN A 55 7.25 -18.59 -32.92
N ALA A 56 8.20 -17.90 -33.57
CA ALA A 56 8.18 -16.44 -33.66
C ALA A 56 6.93 -15.89 -34.35
N ALA A 57 6.45 -16.56 -35.40
CA ALA A 57 5.19 -16.22 -36.06
C ALA A 57 3.98 -16.47 -35.15
N ALA A 58 3.96 -17.57 -34.40
CA ALA A 58 2.87 -17.86 -33.46
C ALA A 58 2.80 -16.82 -32.33
N ASP A 59 3.96 -16.39 -31.81
CA ASP A 59 4.05 -15.38 -30.75
C ASP A 59 3.53 -14.01 -31.22
N SER A 60 3.94 -13.58 -32.41
CA SER A 60 3.45 -12.31 -32.97
C SER A 60 1.96 -12.36 -33.33
N THR A 61 1.47 -13.48 -33.86
CA THR A 61 0.05 -13.71 -34.14
C THR A 61 -0.77 -13.68 -32.86
N ALA A 62 -0.34 -14.40 -31.82
CA ALA A 62 -1.06 -14.44 -30.54
C ALA A 62 -1.20 -13.03 -29.93
N LEU A 63 -0.14 -12.21 -30.01
CA LEU A 63 -0.20 -10.82 -29.59
C LEU A 63 -1.11 -9.97 -30.49
N ALA A 64 -1.04 -10.12 -31.81
CA ALA A 64 -1.85 -9.33 -32.73
C ALA A 64 -3.36 -9.56 -32.54
N VAL A 65 -3.78 -10.83 -32.45
CA VAL A 65 -5.20 -11.19 -32.33
C VAL A 65 -5.75 -11.01 -30.91
N SER A 66 -4.89 -10.92 -29.89
CA SER A 66 -5.32 -10.62 -28.51
C SER A 66 -6.11 -9.31 -28.40
N LYS A 67 -5.82 -8.32 -29.26
CA LYS A 67 -6.48 -7.00 -29.27
C LYS A 67 -7.95 -7.04 -29.68
N THR A 68 -8.34 -8.03 -30.48
CA THR A 68 -9.69 -8.18 -31.05
C THR A 68 -10.42 -9.41 -30.50
N ALA A 69 -9.74 -10.25 -29.72
CA ALA A 69 -10.26 -11.51 -29.21
C ALA A 69 -11.55 -11.37 -28.39
N SER A 70 -11.70 -10.29 -27.61
CA SER A 70 -12.89 -10.08 -26.77
C SER A 70 -14.15 -9.71 -27.54
N SER A 71 -14.04 -9.29 -28.82
CA SER A 71 -15.16 -8.85 -29.65
C SER A 71 -15.51 -9.81 -30.79
N LYS A 72 -14.83 -10.97 -30.87
CA LYS A 72 -14.98 -11.96 -31.95
C LYS A 72 -15.31 -13.34 -31.41
N THR A 73 -15.96 -14.17 -32.23
CA THR A 73 -16.09 -15.61 -31.94
C THR A 73 -14.77 -16.34 -32.18
N ASN A 74 -14.61 -17.56 -31.64
CA ASN A 74 -13.40 -18.37 -31.86
C ASN A 74 -13.10 -18.61 -33.35
N ASP A 75 -14.14 -18.79 -34.18
CA ASP A 75 -13.98 -19.01 -35.62
C ASP A 75 -13.49 -17.74 -36.33
N GLN A 76 -14.06 -16.58 -35.99
CA GLN A 76 -13.63 -15.29 -36.52
C GLN A 76 -12.20 -14.95 -36.09
N LEU A 77 -11.84 -15.30 -34.85
CA LEU A 77 -10.49 -15.13 -34.32
C LEU A 77 -9.50 -16.09 -34.99
N THR A 78 -9.93 -17.32 -35.30
CA THR A 78 -9.11 -18.30 -36.02
C THR A 78 -8.83 -17.82 -37.44
N ALA A 79 -9.83 -17.29 -38.14
CA ALA A 79 -9.65 -16.74 -39.49
C ALA A 79 -8.67 -15.56 -39.52
N GLU A 80 -8.76 -14.64 -38.54
CA GLU A 80 -7.82 -13.52 -38.41
C GLU A 80 -6.40 -14.00 -38.09
N ALA A 81 -6.26 -14.95 -37.16
CA ALA A 81 -4.97 -15.52 -36.80
C ALA A 81 -4.32 -16.29 -37.95
N ASP A 82 -5.10 -17.06 -38.72
CA ASP A 82 -4.61 -17.78 -39.90
C ASP A 82 -4.08 -16.80 -40.96
N ALA A 83 -4.82 -15.72 -41.24
CA ALA A 83 -4.37 -14.68 -42.16
C ALA A 83 -3.07 -14.01 -41.71
N TYR A 84 -2.97 -13.63 -40.43
CA TYR A 84 -1.78 -13.00 -39.88
C TYR A 84 -0.57 -13.96 -39.84
N TYR A 85 -0.78 -15.20 -39.42
CA TYR A 85 0.26 -16.23 -39.35
C TYR A 85 0.78 -16.61 -40.73
N ARG A 86 -0.09 -16.83 -41.72
CA ARG A 86 0.31 -17.17 -43.10
C ARG A 86 1.03 -16.02 -43.80
N ALA A 87 0.70 -14.77 -43.47
CA ALA A 87 1.44 -13.61 -43.97
C ALA A 87 2.92 -13.58 -43.49
N GLN A 88 3.23 -14.19 -42.34
CA GLN A 88 4.58 -14.23 -41.79
C GLN A 88 5.41 -15.45 -42.21
N ILE A 89 4.75 -16.51 -42.68
CA ILE A 89 5.43 -17.74 -43.11
C ILE A 89 5.57 -17.74 -44.65
N THR A 90 6.73 -17.30 -45.13
CA THR A 90 7.12 -17.48 -46.53
C THR A 90 8.14 -18.61 -46.63
N SER A 91 7.72 -19.79 -47.10
CA SER A 91 8.61 -20.94 -47.34
C SER A 91 8.15 -21.71 -48.57
N LYS A 92 9.09 -22.12 -49.42
CA LYS A 92 8.82 -23.00 -50.57
C LYS A 92 8.82 -24.49 -50.19
N ASP A 93 9.42 -24.83 -49.05
CA ASP A 93 9.70 -26.21 -48.65
C ASP A 93 8.76 -26.73 -47.55
N ALA A 94 7.90 -25.86 -47.02
CA ALA A 94 6.97 -26.18 -45.95
C ALA A 94 5.57 -25.65 -46.27
N THR A 95 4.56 -26.44 -45.93
CA THR A 95 3.15 -26.09 -46.10
C THR A 95 2.51 -25.94 -44.74
N VAL A 96 1.86 -24.80 -44.48
CA VAL A 96 1.07 -24.62 -43.25
C VAL A 96 -0.23 -25.40 -43.40
N ASN A 97 -0.42 -26.40 -42.53
CA ASN A 97 -1.57 -27.30 -42.55
C ASN A 97 -2.78 -26.60 -41.92
N GLU A 98 -2.61 -26.15 -40.68
CA GLU A 98 -3.72 -25.64 -39.88
C GLU A 98 -3.22 -24.60 -38.87
N VAL A 99 -4.01 -23.54 -38.68
CA VAL A 99 -3.90 -22.60 -37.56
C VAL A 99 -5.21 -22.66 -36.80
N LYS A 100 -5.16 -22.93 -35.49
CA LYS A 100 -6.31 -22.89 -34.59
C LYS A 100 -6.11 -21.82 -33.54
N THR A 101 -7.16 -21.11 -33.20
CA THR A 101 -7.19 -20.29 -31.99
C THR A 101 -8.30 -20.69 -31.03
N THR A 102 -8.00 -20.57 -29.75
CA THR A 102 -8.99 -20.72 -28.68
C THR A 102 -8.92 -19.49 -27.79
N TYR A 103 -10.05 -18.79 -27.67
CA TYR A 103 -10.26 -17.74 -26.71
C TYR A 103 -11.09 -18.27 -25.54
N THR A 104 -10.58 -18.07 -24.33
CA THR A 104 -11.32 -18.30 -23.08
C THR A 104 -11.27 -17.01 -22.27
N LYS A 105 -12.37 -16.66 -21.61
CA LYS A 105 -12.51 -15.35 -20.94
C LYS A 105 -12.32 -15.42 -19.42
N GLU A 106 -12.53 -16.59 -18.81
CA GLU A 106 -12.57 -16.75 -17.35
C GLU A 106 -11.63 -17.87 -16.90
N PRO A 107 -10.86 -17.68 -15.81
CA PRO A 107 -10.77 -16.49 -14.95
C PRO A 107 -9.91 -15.36 -15.55
N SER A 108 -9.22 -15.66 -16.64
CA SER A 108 -8.42 -14.71 -17.42
C SER A 108 -8.78 -14.83 -18.89
N ALA A 109 -8.61 -13.74 -19.62
CA ALA A 109 -8.68 -13.77 -21.06
C ALA A 109 -7.43 -14.46 -21.59
N ASN A 110 -7.56 -15.65 -22.17
CA ASN A 110 -6.45 -16.40 -22.77
C ASN A 110 -6.73 -16.60 -24.25
N VAL A 111 -5.72 -16.33 -25.07
CA VAL A 111 -5.68 -16.71 -26.48
C VAL A 111 -4.54 -17.68 -26.69
N VAL A 112 -4.89 -18.89 -27.11
CA VAL A 112 -3.91 -19.90 -27.54
C VAL A 112 -3.92 -19.96 -29.06
N VAL A 113 -2.78 -19.68 -29.70
CA VAL A 113 -2.57 -19.86 -31.13
C VAL A 113 -1.75 -21.13 -31.33
N THR A 114 -2.31 -22.13 -32.00
CA THR A 114 -1.59 -23.35 -32.39
C THR A 114 -1.49 -23.42 -33.90
N ALA A 115 -0.28 -23.57 -34.43
CA ALA A 115 -0.04 -23.75 -35.85
C ALA A 115 0.68 -25.07 -36.12
N THR A 116 0.25 -25.77 -37.18
CA THR A 116 0.89 -26.99 -37.67
C THR A 116 1.34 -26.80 -39.11
N ALA A 117 2.52 -27.31 -39.42
CA ALA A 117 3.08 -27.24 -40.78
C ALA A 117 3.86 -28.50 -41.10
N THR A 118 3.85 -28.88 -42.37
CA THR A 118 4.56 -30.06 -42.88
C THR A 118 5.74 -29.61 -43.70
N ILE A 119 6.94 -30.07 -43.36
CA ILE A 119 8.17 -29.82 -44.13
C ILE A 119 8.53 -31.06 -44.96
N LYS A 120 8.82 -30.85 -46.24
CA LYS A 120 9.29 -31.92 -47.13
C LYS A 120 10.81 -32.08 -46.96
N PRO A 121 11.32 -33.26 -46.57
CA PRO A 121 12.76 -33.51 -46.51
C PRO A 121 13.36 -33.49 -47.92
N ALA A 122 14.52 -32.85 -48.11
CA ALA A 122 15.19 -32.80 -49.41
C ALA A 122 16.09 -34.01 -49.63
N PHE A 123 16.81 -34.46 -48.60
CA PHE A 123 17.77 -35.55 -48.69
C PHE A 123 17.19 -36.86 -48.15
N MET A 124 16.51 -36.78 -47.00
CA MET A 124 15.82 -37.96 -46.45
C MET A 124 14.63 -38.38 -47.34
N GLY A 125 14.05 -37.46 -48.12
CA GLY A 125 13.00 -37.79 -49.09
C GLY A 125 13.48 -38.73 -50.20
N VAL A 126 14.75 -38.63 -50.61
CA VAL A 126 15.38 -39.54 -51.59
C VAL A 126 15.58 -40.93 -50.99
N LEU A 127 15.77 -41.02 -49.67
CA LEU A 127 15.88 -42.28 -48.91
C LEU A 127 14.51 -42.85 -48.49
N GLY A 128 13.39 -42.31 -49.00
CA GLY A 128 12.04 -42.82 -48.75
C GLY A 128 11.41 -42.37 -47.42
N PHE A 129 11.98 -41.41 -46.70
CA PHE A 129 11.39 -40.89 -45.47
C PHE A 129 10.21 -39.95 -45.76
N SER A 130 9.16 -40.07 -44.96
CA SER A 130 7.94 -39.28 -45.08
C SER A 130 8.12 -37.82 -44.63
N PRO A 131 7.26 -36.89 -45.11
CA PRO A 131 7.24 -35.50 -44.63
C PRO A 131 7.06 -35.41 -43.10
N MET A 132 7.71 -34.45 -42.47
CA MET A 132 7.65 -34.25 -41.02
C MET A 132 6.67 -33.14 -40.66
N THR A 133 5.77 -33.38 -39.69
CA THR A 133 4.85 -32.36 -39.16
C THR A 133 5.47 -31.68 -37.94
N LEU A 134 5.53 -30.35 -37.99
CA LEU A 134 5.96 -29.48 -36.90
C LEU A 134 4.75 -28.79 -36.29
N LYS A 135 4.81 -28.56 -34.97
CA LYS A 135 3.81 -27.83 -34.20
C LYS A 135 4.48 -26.67 -33.48
N ALA A 136 3.88 -25.49 -33.57
CA ALA A 136 4.19 -24.33 -32.75
C ALA A 136 2.92 -23.90 -31.99
N SER A 137 3.10 -23.44 -30.77
CA SER A 137 2.00 -22.96 -29.93
C SER A 137 2.45 -21.75 -29.16
N SER A 138 1.62 -20.71 -29.12
CA SER A 138 1.84 -19.52 -28.31
C SER A 138 0.57 -19.20 -27.52
N THR A 139 0.74 -18.59 -26.34
CA THR A 139 -0.38 -18.24 -25.46
C THR A 139 -0.18 -16.83 -24.92
N THR A 140 -1.20 -16.00 -25.11
CA THR A 140 -1.27 -14.65 -24.55
C THR A 140 -2.40 -14.59 -23.53
N THR A 141 -2.12 -14.08 -22.33
CA THR A 141 -3.08 -14.01 -21.23
C THR A 141 -3.21 -12.58 -20.71
N TRP A 142 -4.44 -12.12 -20.49
CA TRP A 142 -4.70 -10.80 -19.89
C TRP A 142 -5.93 -10.79 -18.97
N GLY A 143 -6.07 -9.69 -18.21
CA GLY A 143 -7.27 -9.43 -17.42
C GLY A 143 -7.40 -10.27 -16.14
N ASN A 144 -6.41 -11.10 -15.79
CA ASN A 144 -6.46 -11.90 -14.56
C ASN A 144 -6.10 -11.12 -13.29
N ARG A 145 -5.74 -9.84 -13.41
CA ARG A 145 -5.15 -9.09 -12.29
C ARG A 145 -6.16 -8.12 -11.69
N ARG A 146 -6.43 -8.30 -10.40
CA ARG A 146 -7.28 -7.41 -9.59
C ARG A 146 -6.43 -6.38 -8.87
N LEU A 147 -6.95 -5.17 -8.73
CA LEU A 147 -6.25 -4.05 -8.11
C LEU A 147 -6.83 -3.77 -6.73
N ARG A 148 -5.95 -3.56 -5.74
CA ARG A 148 -6.31 -2.90 -4.48
C ARG A 148 -5.43 -1.68 -4.29
N VAL A 149 -6.02 -0.50 -4.21
CA VAL A 149 -5.29 0.76 -4.10
C VAL A 149 -5.63 1.43 -2.78
N ALA A 150 -4.63 1.76 -1.97
CA ALA A 150 -4.79 2.56 -0.78
C ALA A 150 -4.17 3.93 -0.97
N LEU A 151 -4.97 4.97 -0.82
CA LEU A 151 -4.54 6.36 -0.92
C LEU A 151 -4.21 6.85 0.49
N ALA A 152 -2.92 6.94 0.83
CA ALA A 152 -2.45 7.62 2.02
C ALA A 152 -2.25 9.10 1.66
N LEU A 153 -3.22 9.94 2.03
CA LEU A 153 -3.29 11.32 1.58
C LEU A 153 -2.96 12.27 2.74
N ASP A 154 -1.94 13.08 2.54
CA ASP A 154 -1.59 14.12 3.50
C ASP A 154 -2.70 15.18 3.59
N ASN A 155 -3.22 15.36 4.81
CA ASN A 155 -4.29 16.30 5.13
C ASN A 155 -3.81 17.27 6.23
N THR A 156 -2.52 17.59 6.27
CA THR A 156 -1.90 18.46 7.28
C THR A 156 -2.02 19.93 6.93
N GLY A 157 -1.74 20.82 7.89
CA GLY A 157 -1.88 22.27 7.71
C GLY A 157 -1.11 22.83 6.50
N SER A 158 0.08 22.28 6.19
CA SER A 158 0.91 22.67 5.03
C SER A 158 0.20 22.48 3.68
N MET A 159 -0.74 21.53 3.59
CA MET A 159 -1.53 21.29 2.39
C MET A 159 -2.57 22.39 2.12
N ASN A 160 -2.78 23.32 3.07
CA ASN A 160 -3.60 24.52 2.85
C ASN A 160 -2.88 25.59 2.02
N ASP A 161 -1.56 25.50 1.91
CA ASP A 161 -0.75 26.48 1.18
C ASP A 161 -0.75 26.18 -0.34
N ASP A 162 -0.45 27.19 -1.15
CA ASP A 162 -0.23 27.09 -2.61
C ASP A 162 -1.30 26.31 -3.41
N ASN A 163 -2.55 26.28 -2.93
CA ASN A 163 -3.64 25.49 -3.52
C ASN A 163 -3.40 23.97 -3.57
N LYS A 164 -2.45 23.42 -2.79
CA LYS A 164 -2.08 22.00 -2.85
C LYS A 164 -3.26 21.06 -2.63
N MET A 165 -4.05 21.30 -1.57
CA MET A 165 -5.26 20.50 -1.31
C MET A 165 -6.33 20.66 -2.40
N VAL A 166 -6.47 21.85 -2.98
CA VAL A 166 -7.42 22.08 -4.08
C VAL A 166 -7.04 21.24 -5.30
N GLU A 167 -5.76 21.25 -5.68
CA GLU A 167 -5.27 20.48 -6.83
C GLU A 167 -5.23 18.97 -6.54
N LEU A 168 -4.98 18.55 -5.29
CA LEU A 168 -5.14 17.15 -4.88
C LEU A 168 -6.57 16.65 -5.11
N LYS A 169 -7.57 17.42 -4.64
CA LYS A 169 -8.98 17.06 -4.83
C LYS A 169 -9.29 16.90 -6.31
N LYS A 170 -8.88 17.86 -7.15
CA LYS A 170 -9.03 17.77 -8.61
C LYS A 170 -8.32 16.56 -9.20
N ALA A 171 -7.08 16.28 -8.80
CA ALA A 171 -6.30 15.15 -9.30
C ALA A 171 -6.95 13.79 -9.03
N LEU A 172 -7.76 13.69 -7.97
CA LEU A 172 -8.49 12.49 -7.62
C LEU A 172 -9.87 12.43 -8.31
N THR A 173 -10.58 13.55 -8.42
CA THR A 173 -12.02 13.56 -8.77
C THR A 173 -12.36 14.08 -10.16
N THR A 174 -11.43 14.71 -10.89
CA THR A 174 -11.73 15.31 -12.21
C THR A 174 -12.19 14.22 -13.19
N ALA A 175 -13.34 14.42 -13.82
CA ALA A 175 -13.90 13.44 -14.75
C ALA A 175 -12.90 13.05 -15.86
N ASN A 176 -12.87 11.76 -16.20
CA ASN A 176 -12.01 11.12 -17.21
C ASN A 176 -10.50 11.13 -16.95
N THR A 177 -9.96 12.12 -16.23
CA THR A 177 -8.51 12.28 -16.03
C THR A 177 -8.06 12.06 -14.58
N GLY A 178 -8.96 12.21 -13.61
CA GLY A 178 -8.67 11.96 -12.21
C GLY A 178 -8.45 10.48 -11.91
N LEU A 179 -7.73 10.19 -10.83
CA LEU A 179 -7.42 8.82 -10.43
C LEU A 179 -8.68 7.99 -10.16
N LEU A 180 -9.64 8.49 -9.39
CA LEU A 180 -10.84 7.72 -9.02
C LEU A 180 -11.72 7.39 -10.24
N PRO A 181 -12.03 8.35 -11.16
CA PRO A 181 -12.73 8.04 -12.41
C PRO A 181 -12.03 6.99 -13.29
N GLN A 182 -10.71 7.03 -13.39
CA GLN A 182 -9.95 6.04 -14.18
C GLN A 182 -9.99 4.65 -13.54
N LEU A 183 -9.82 4.56 -12.21
CA LEU A 183 -9.95 3.31 -11.47
C LEU A 183 -11.39 2.75 -11.54
N ARG A 184 -12.39 3.64 -11.50
CA ARG A 184 -13.81 3.32 -11.72
C ARG A 184 -14.04 2.72 -13.10
N ALA A 185 -13.48 3.32 -14.15
CA ALA A 185 -13.57 2.81 -15.52
C ALA A 185 -12.87 1.45 -15.70
N ALA A 186 -11.81 1.18 -14.93
CA ALA A 186 -11.14 -0.10 -14.90
C ALA A 186 -11.90 -1.20 -14.12
N ALA A 187 -12.95 -0.87 -13.35
CA ALA A 187 -13.72 -1.80 -12.53
C ALA A 187 -14.94 -2.37 -13.29
N ALA A 188 -14.71 -3.27 -14.26
CA ALA A 188 -15.77 -3.82 -15.12
C ALA A 188 -16.64 -4.87 -14.41
N SER A 189 -16.03 -5.68 -13.56
CA SER A 189 -16.61 -6.82 -12.84
C SER A 189 -16.41 -6.66 -11.33
N PRO A 190 -17.27 -7.29 -10.49
CA PRO A 190 -17.14 -7.21 -9.04
C PRO A 190 -15.74 -7.61 -8.57
N GLY A 191 -15.13 -6.74 -7.78
CA GLY A 191 -13.81 -6.94 -7.20
C GLY A 191 -12.61 -6.74 -8.14
N ASP A 192 -12.83 -6.20 -9.34
CA ASP A 192 -11.74 -5.80 -10.25
C ASP A 192 -10.82 -4.75 -9.64
N VAL A 193 -11.40 -3.73 -8.99
CA VAL A 193 -10.67 -2.63 -8.39
C VAL A 193 -11.31 -2.26 -7.06
N TYR A 194 -10.52 -2.38 -5.99
CA TYR A 194 -10.87 -1.82 -4.69
C TYR A 194 -10.02 -0.59 -4.39
N VAL A 195 -10.63 0.43 -3.81
CA VAL A 195 -9.93 1.64 -3.34
C VAL A 195 -10.24 1.89 -1.87
N SER A 196 -9.25 2.36 -1.12
CA SER A 196 -9.39 2.91 0.23
C SER A 196 -8.76 4.29 0.29
N ILE A 197 -9.29 5.17 1.14
CA ILE A 197 -8.82 6.56 1.29
C ILE A 197 -8.52 6.81 2.76
N ILE A 198 -7.25 7.03 3.06
CA ILE A 198 -6.69 7.20 4.40
C ILE A 198 -6.10 8.61 4.47
N PRO A 199 -6.91 9.64 4.80
CA PRO A 199 -6.35 10.94 5.10
C PRO A 199 -5.62 10.86 6.44
N PHE A 200 -4.45 11.47 6.53
CA PHE A 200 -3.68 11.50 7.75
C PHE A 200 -3.25 12.92 8.11
N SER A 201 -3.10 13.17 9.41
CA SER A 201 -2.32 14.28 9.94
C SER A 201 -1.30 13.71 10.93
N LYS A 202 -1.32 14.16 12.19
CA LYS A 202 -0.62 13.48 13.30
C LYS A 202 -1.28 12.13 13.58
N ASP A 203 -2.59 12.10 13.36
CA ASP A 203 -3.50 11.02 13.69
C ASP A 203 -4.23 10.53 12.43
N VAL A 204 -4.98 9.45 12.56
CA VAL A 204 -5.99 9.04 11.57
C VAL A 204 -7.35 8.94 12.25
N ASN A 205 -8.42 9.28 11.51
CA ASN A 205 -9.79 9.15 12.02
C ASN A 205 -10.38 7.81 11.59
N VAL A 206 -10.81 7.01 12.55
CA VAL A 206 -11.38 5.67 12.37
C VAL A 206 -12.89 5.64 12.65
N GLY A 207 -13.51 6.81 12.85
CA GLY A 207 -14.94 6.98 13.10
C GLY A 207 -15.29 6.95 14.59
N SER A 208 -15.95 8.02 15.06
CA SER A 208 -16.35 8.19 16.46
C SER A 208 -17.32 7.12 16.97
N THR A 209 -18.08 6.46 16.08
CA THR A 209 -19.02 5.39 16.45
C THR A 209 -18.32 4.15 16.99
N ASN A 210 -17.01 4.03 16.82
CA ASN A 210 -16.21 2.90 17.31
C ASN A 210 -15.82 3.01 18.79
N TYR A 211 -16.33 3.97 19.56
CA TYR A 211 -15.92 4.21 20.96
C TYR A 211 -16.10 3.01 21.93
N THR A 212 -16.84 1.98 21.54
CA THR A 212 -17.00 0.73 22.34
C THR A 212 -16.07 -0.39 21.89
N ALA A 213 -15.25 -0.16 20.87
CA ALA A 213 -14.41 -1.18 20.28
C ALA A 213 -13.26 -1.59 21.20
N ASN A 214 -13.03 -2.90 21.31
CA ASN A 214 -11.99 -3.49 22.14
C ASN A 214 -10.56 -3.39 21.55
N TRP A 215 -10.43 -2.90 20.32
CA TRP A 215 -9.14 -2.66 19.67
C TRP A 215 -8.58 -1.26 19.95
N ILE A 216 -9.32 -0.43 20.69
CA ILE A 216 -8.91 0.91 21.13
C ILE A 216 -8.24 0.81 22.50
N ASP A 217 -7.11 1.50 22.66
CA ASP A 217 -6.45 1.71 23.95
C ASP A 217 -6.88 3.06 24.55
N TRP A 218 -7.52 2.99 25.71
CA TRP A 218 -8.02 4.16 26.44
C TRP A 218 -7.04 4.65 27.53
N THR A 219 -5.87 4.03 27.67
CA THR A 219 -4.91 4.36 28.73
C THR A 219 -4.54 5.84 28.75
N ASP A 220 -4.21 6.42 27.58
CA ASP A 220 -3.86 7.84 27.46
C ASP A 220 -5.08 8.75 27.63
N TRP A 221 -6.28 8.27 27.27
CA TRP A 221 -7.53 9.02 27.38
C TRP A 221 -7.99 9.16 28.82
N GLU A 222 -7.87 8.09 29.60
CA GLU A 222 -8.30 8.00 31.00
C GLU A 222 -7.29 8.66 31.96
N ALA A 223 -6.05 8.87 31.52
CA ALA A 223 -5.00 9.45 32.35
C ALA A 223 -5.17 10.98 32.53
N PRO A 224 -4.99 11.51 33.76
CA PRO A 224 -4.86 12.95 33.96
C PRO A 224 -3.53 13.46 33.34
N PRO A 225 -3.43 14.77 33.05
CA PRO A 225 -2.14 15.37 32.68
C PRO A 225 -1.08 15.10 33.75
N ALA A 226 0.16 14.82 33.34
CA ALA A 226 1.24 14.54 34.28
C ALA A 226 1.50 15.73 35.22
N ASN A 227 1.73 15.45 36.51
CA ASN A 227 2.02 16.45 37.54
C ASN A 227 0.97 17.58 37.67
N SER A 228 -0.28 17.29 37.33
CA SER A 228 -1.37 18.29 37.32
C SER A 228 -2.27 18.26 38.55
N MET A 229 -2.10 17.34 39.49
CA MET A 229 -3.01 17.24 40.63
C MET A 229 -3.06 18.57 41.41
N PRO A 230 -4.25 19.20 41.59
CA PRO A 230 -4.36 20.45 42.32
C PRO A 230 -3.98 20.31 43.80
N ASP A 231 -3.50 21.40 44.41
CA ASP A 231 -3.29 21.44 45.86
C ASP A 231 -4.63 21.26 46.59
N MET A 232 -4.58 20.63 47.76
CA MET A 232 -5.76 20.35 48.56
C MET A 232 -6.51 21.62 49.04
N SER A 233 -5.89 22.79 49.07
CA SER A 233 -6.56 24.05 49.42
C SER A 233 -7.34 24.67 48.25
N VAL A 234 -7.30 24.07 47.06
CA VAL A 234 -7.98 24.58 45.86
C VAL A 234 -9.33 23.89 45.71
N GLY A 235 -10.40 24.66 45.47
CA GLY A 235 -11.74 24.13 45.21
C GLY A 235 -12.67 25.20 44.63
N PRO A 236 -14.00 25.01 44.67
CA PRO A 236 -14.97 25.98 44.14
C PRO A 236 -14.68 27.43 44.58
N GLY A 237 -14.55 28.34 43.61
CA GLY A 237 -14.27 29.76 43.85
C GLY A 237 -12.78 30.12 44.06
N SER A 238 -11.88 29.14 44.22
CA SER A 238 -10.44 29.39 44.23
C SER A 238 -9.94 29.86 42.86
N ALA A 239 -8.76 30.49 42.82
CA ALA A 239 -8.06 30.76 41.56
C ALA A 239 -7.74 29.45 40.81
N CYS A 240 -7.71 29.50 39.48
CA CYS A 240 -7.31 28.36 38.66
C CYS A 240 -5.89 27.90 39.05
N PRO A 241 -5.66 26.61 39.38
CA PRO A 241 -4.34 26.09 39.73
C PRO A 241 -3.34 26.06 38.57
N TYR A 242 -3.80 26.28 37.33
CA TYR A 242 -2.97 26.34 36.12
C TYR A 242 -3.05 27.75 35.49
N PRO A 243 -2.63 28.80 36.21
CA PRO A 243 -2.80 30.17 35.74
C PRO A 243 -1.88 30.44 34.54
N LYS A 244 -2.30 31.39 33.71
CA LYS A 244 -1.40 32.00 32.74
C LYS A 244 -0.35 32.84 33.47
N ASP A 245 0.85 32.93 32.91
CA ASP A 245 1.85 33.89 33.38
C ASP A 245 1.48 35.33 32.97
N TRP A 246 2.30 36.31 33.38
CA TRP A 246 2.07 37.73 33.11
C TRP A 246 2.08 38.08 31.61
N TRP A 247 2.68 37.23 30.77
CA TRP A 247 2.71 37.38 29.31
C TRP A 247 1.60 36.59 28.62
N GLY A 248 0.71 35.94 29.39
CA GLY A 248 -0.38 35.12 28.87
C GLY A 248 0.05 33.72 28.43
N ASN A 249 1.29 33.30 28.70
CA ASN A 249 1.73 31.94 28.40
C ASN A 249 1.11 30.96 29.38
N LYS A 250 1.07 29.68 29.00
CA LYS A 250 0.55 28.58 29.81
C LYS A 250 1.73 27.73 30.29
N PRO A 251 2.26 27.94 31.51
CA PRO A 251 3.48 27.24 31.96
C PRO A 251 3.29 25.72 32.04
N MET A 252 2.07 25.26 32.28
CA MET A 252 1.71 23.83 32.27
C MET A 252 1.25 23.31 30.91
N GLY A 253 1.25 24.16 29.87
CA GLY A 253 0.70 23.84 28.55
C GLY A 253 -0.80 24.19 28.40
N PHE A 254 -1.55 24.20 29.49
CA PHE A 254 -2.99 24.46 29.52
C PHE A 254 -3.38 25.41 30.67
N THR A 255 -4.63 25.86 30.65
CA THR A 255 -5.30 26.63 31.73
C THR A 255 -6.63 25.96 32.06
N CYS A 256 -7.30 26.36 33.13
CA CYS A 256 -8.63 25.84 33.46
C CYS A 256 -9.69 26.24 32.42
N THR A 257 -10.64 25.35 32.18
CA THR A 257 -11.86 25.60 31.40
C THR A 257 -13.12 25.47 32.26
N ALA A 258 -14.21 26.06 31.79
CA ALA A 258 -15.48 26.06 32.51
C ALA A 258 -16.07 24.65 32.72
N ASN A 259 -15.74 23.70 31.85
CA ASN A 259 -16.14 22.29 31.93
C ASN A 259 -15.23 21.41 31.06
N ALA A 260 -15.50 20.10 31.08
CA ALA A 260 -14.73 19.06 30.38
C ALA A 260 -14.98 18.98 28.87
N THR A 261 -15.87 19.79 28.31
CA THR A 261 -16.25 19.73 26.89
C THR A 261 -15.15 20.34 26.03
N ASN A 262 -14.85 19.72 24.88
CA ASN A 262 -13.90 20.27 23.92
C ASN A 262 -14.30 21.68 23.49
N GLY A 263 -13.35 22.62 23.51
CA GLY A 263 -13.59 24.01 23.14
C GLY A 263 -14.34 24.84 24.20
N SER A 264 -14.49 24.31 25.42
CA SER A 264 -15.00 25.07 26.57
C SER A 264 -14.18 26.34 26.83
N SER A 265 -14.85 27.40 27.26
CA SER A 265 -14.22 28.69 27.54
C SER A 265 -13.22 28.58 28.69
N GLU A 266 -12.07 29.24 28.54
CA GLU A 266 -11.08 29.37 29.60
C GLU A 266 -11.64 30.16 30.79
N VAL A 267 -11.30 29.75 32.01
CA VAL A 267 -11.69 30.42 33.26
C VAL A 267 -10.47 30.65 34.14
N SER A 268 -10.48 31.76 34.88
CA SER A 268 -9.43 32.12 35.85
C SER A 268 -9.73 31.65 37.28
N THR A 269 -10.94 31.13 37.52
CA THR A 269 -11.40 30.64 38.83
C THR A 269 -12.07 29.29 38.67
N VAL A 270 -11.99 28.45 39.70
CA VAL A 270 -12.65 27.14 39.73
C VAL A 270 -14.17 27.36 39.79
N PRO A 271 -14.95 26.81 38.85
CA PRO A 271 -16.40 26.92 38.84
C PRO A 271 -17.05 26.43 40.13
N SER A 272 -18.27 26.89 40.41
CA SER A 272 -19.07 26.47 41.57
C SER A 272 -19.37 24.98 41.60
N SER A 273 -19.26 24.29 40.45
CA SER A 273 -19.38 22.83 40.35
C SER A 273 -18.23 22.08 41.04
N GLY A 274 -17.11 22.75 41.35
CA GLY A 274 -15.90 22.12 41.88
C GLY A 274 -15.08 21.36 40.84
N LEU A 275 -15.45 21.42 39.56
CA LEU A 275 -14.68 20.78 38.50
C LEU A 275 -13.49 21.66 38.09
N ILE A 276 -12.29 21.11 38.15
CA ILE A 276 -11.05 21.71 37.66
C ILE A 276 -10.66 20.97 36.38
N CYS A 277 -11.10 21.53 35.26
CA CYS A 277 -10.92 20.94 33.93
C CYS A 277 -9.71 21.55 33.23
N PRO A 278 -8.69 20.76 32.85
CA PRO A 278 -7.62 21.23 31.98
C PRO A 278 -8.13 21.56 30.57
N GLY A 279 -7.73 22.71 30.04
CA GLY A 279 -7.97 23.09 28.66
C GLY A 279 -7.06 22.38 27.66
N ILE A 280 -7.11 22.84 26.41
CA ILE A 280 -6.24 22.34 25.35
C ILE A 280 -4.77 22.62 25.67
N ASP A 281 -3.92 21.61 25.47
CA ASP A 281 -2.48 21.71 25.62
C ASP A 281 -1.88 22.45 24.41
N ASN A 282 -1.08 23.49 24.65
CA ASN A 282 -0.41 24.26 23.60
C ASN A 282 1.00 23.75 23.28
N GLY A 283 1.41 22.63 23.87
CA GLY A 283 2.73 22.02 23.67
C GLY A 283 3.88 22.73 24.39
N ALA A 284 3.62 23.68 25.30
CA ALA A 284 4.68 24.44 25.97
C ALA A 284 5.58 23.57 26.86
N VAL A 285 5.02 22.53 27.49
CA VAL A 285 5.79 21.58 28.33
C VAL A 285 6.24 20.38 27.52
N THR A 286 5.30 19.71 26.86
CA THR A 286 5.56 18.55 26.01
C THR A 286 5.03 18.84 24.64
N ALA A 287 5.93 19.14 23.73
CA ALA A 287 5.58 19.60 22.40
C ALA A 287 4.67 18.59 21.65
N SER A 288 4.90 17.28 21.76
CA SER A 288 4.05 16.28 21.12
C SER A 288 2.57 16.31 21.56
N LEU A 289 2.22 16.98 22.67
CA LEU A 289 0.85 17.18 23.16
C LEU A 289 0.16 18.42 22.59
N ASN A 290 0.83 19.24 21.76
CA ASN A 290 0.21 20.44 21.18
C ASN A 290 -1.12 20.11 20.46
N GLY A 291 -2.16 20.86 20.80
CA GLY A 291 -3.51 20.71 20.29
C GLY A 291 -4.32 19.58 20.96
N ARG A 292 -3.76 18.87 21.96
CA ARG A 292 -4.44 17.76 22.64
C ARG A 292 -5.45 18.27 23.68
N TYR A 293 -6.64 17.68 23.69
CA TYR A 293 -7.59 17.82 24.77
C TYR A 293 -7.38 16.72 25.81
N TYR A 294 -7.49 17.10 27.08
CA TYR A 294 -7.55 16.15 28.18
C TYR A 294 -9.01 15.80 28.47
N ASN A 295 -9.30 14.51 28.55
CA ASN A 295 -10.67 14.00 28.54
C ASN A 295 -11.19 13.74 29.95
N GLY A 296 -11.12 14.77 30.81
CA GLY A 296 -11.62 14.68 32.17
C GLY A 296 -11.37 15.95 32.98
N CYS A 297 -11.79 15.93 34.24
CA CYS A 297 -11.54 17.00 35.20
C CYS A 297 -11.22 16.43 36.57
N TYR A 298 -10.48 17.17 37.38
CA TYR A 298 -10.48 16.89 38.82
C TYR A 298 -11.79 17.39 39.42
N ASN A 299 -12.48 16.51 40.12
CA ASN A 299 -13.66 16.85 40.91
C ASN A 299 -13.22 17.15 42.34
N SER A 300 -13.30 18.42 42.73
CA SER A 300 -12.94 18.91 44.06
C SER A 300 -14.14 18.86 44.99
N THR A 301 -14.14 17.89 45.89
CA THR A 301 -15.26 17.66 46.83
C THR A 301 -14.79 17.68 48.28
N GLN A 302 -15.73 17.87 49.21
CA GLN A 302 -15.47 17.72 50.63
C GLN A 302 -16.12 16.42 51.11
N TYR A 303 -15.32 15.56 51.74
CA TYR A 303 -15.81 14.37 52.41
C TYR A 303 -16.58 14.74 53.66
N SER A 304 -17.69 14.06 53.92
CA SER A 304 -18.43 14.15 55.17
C SER A 304 -19.23 12.87 55.39
N CYS A 305 -19.15 12.32 56.60
CA CYS A 305 -19.89 11.14 57.00
C CYS A 305 -20.33 11.24 58.46
N LYS A 306 -21.40 10.51 58.84
CA LYS A 306 -21.87 10.38 60.22
C LYS A 306 -22.15 8.92 60.60
N GLY A 307 -21.77 8.52 61.81
CA GLY A 307 -22.06 7.20 62.39
C GLY A 307 -20.85 6.57 63.08
N SER A 308 -21.07 5.46 63.80
CA SER A 308 -20.00 4.76 64.54
C SER A 308 -18.89 4.21 63.64
N SER A 309 -19.19 3.90 62.38
CA SER A 309 -18.24 3.42 61.38
C SER A 309 -17.47 4.53 60.66
N CYS A 310 -17.80 5.81 60.91
CA CYS A 310 -17.11 6.91 60.26
C CYS A 310 -15.65 6.99 60.63
N SER A 311 -14.81 7.27 59.64
CA SER A 311 -13.39 7.47 59.85
C SER A 311 -12.79 8.41 58.81
N CYS A 312 -11.63 8.97 59.13
CA CYS A 312 -10.79 9.69 58.18
C CYS A 312 -9.79 8.78 57.44
N SER A 313 -9.97 7.45 57.52
CA SER A 313 -9.07 6.52 56.85
C SER A 313 -9.21 6.68 55.34
N GLY A 314 -8.11 6.93 54.64
CA GLY A 314 -8.09 7.19 53.20
C GLY A 314 -8.46 8.61 52.77
N HIS A 315 -8.74 9.51 53.73
CA HIS A 315 -9.11 10.90 53.49
C HIS A 315 -8.03 11.85 54.02
N SER A 316 -7.43 12.63 53.12
CA SER A 316 -6.41 13.62 53.47
C SER A 316 -7.06 14.87 54.10
N GLN A 317 -6.38 15.53 55.05
CA GLN A 317 -6.91 16.69 55.77
C GLN A 317 -8.32 16.48 56.33
N CYS A 318 -8.61 15.27 56.82
CA CYS A 318 -9.88 14.94 57.46
C CYS A 318 -9.77 15.03 58.98
N GLU A 319 -10.86 15.45 59.63
CA GLU A 319 -11.01 15.47 61.08
C GLU A 319 -12.31 14.76 61.49
N CYS A 320 -12.28 14.09 62.64
CA CYS A 320 -13.45 13.48 63.26
C CYS A 320 -13.77 14.18 64.58
N SER A 321 -15.05 14.38 64.85
CA SER A 321 -15.55 14.87 66.14
C SER A 321 -16.71 14.01 66.63
N GLY A 322 -16.88 13.91 67.96
CA GLY A 322 -17.89 13.05 68.58
C GLY A 322 -17.53 11.56 68.56
N ASN A 323 -18.38 10.74 69.20
CA ASN A 323 -18.19 9.30 69.39
C ASN A 323 -19.49 8.51 69.09
N GLY A 324 -19.37 7.21 68.84
CA GLY A 324 -20.52 6.31 68.60
C GLY A 324 -21.36 6.76 67.40
N SER A 325 -22.69 6.66 67.50
CA SER A 325 -23.62 7.10 66.44
C SER A 325 -23.57 8.60 66.13
N ASN A 326 -23.00 9.41 67.03
CA ASN A 326 -22.84 10.86 66.86
C ASN A 326 -21.49 11.26 66.28
N LYS A 327 -20.58 10.31 66.00
CA LYS A 327 -19.30 10.60 65.36
C LYS A 327 -19.54 11.14 63.95
N VAL A 328 -18.91 12.27 63.65
CA VAL A 328 -18.90 12.90 62.32
C VAL A 328 -17.45 13.06 61.89
N CYS A 329 -17.11 12.57 60.70
CA CYS A 329 -15.81 12.80 60.09
C CYS A 329 -16.00 13.58 58.80
N LYS A 330 -15.14 14.57 58.56
CA LYS A 330 -15.23 15.43 57.37
C LYS A 330 -13.87 15.98 56.98
N THR A 331 -13.72 16.37 55.72
CA THR A 331 -12.58 17.19 55.29
C THR A 331 -12.59 18.52 56.06
N LYS A 332 -11.42 18.96 56.52
CA LYS A 332 -11.23 20.24 57.21
C LYS A 332 -11.72 21.39 56.35
N SER A 333 -12.25 22.42 56.99
CA SER A 333 -12.71 23.64 56.30
C SER A 333 -11.58 24.26 55.46
N GLY A 334 -11.88 24.62 54.22
CA GLY A 334 -10.91 25.17 53.27
C GLY A 334 -10.07 24.14 52.51
N TYR A 335 -10.26 22.84 52.78
CA TYR A 335 -9.60 21.76 52.05
C TYR A 335 -10.59 20.92 51.24
N TYR A 336 -10.07 20.28 50.18
CA TYR A 336 -10.81 19.49 49.21
C TYR A 336 -10.03 18.21 48.86
N GLU A 337 -10.79 17.20 48.47
CA GLU A 337 -10.30 15.96 47.84
C GLU A 337 -10.51 16.04 46.35
N HIS A 338 -9.47 15.66 45.59
CA HIS A 338 -9.45 15.74 44.14
C HIS A 338 -9.46 14.34 43.54
N ALA A 339 -10.55 14.00 42.84
CA ALA A 339 -10.65 12.77 42.07
C ALA A 339 -10.67 13.09 40.58
N TRP A 340 -9.83 12.45 39.79
CA TRP A 340 -9.90 12.56 38.33
C TRP A 340 -11.16 11.83 37.82
N VAL A 341 -12.02 12.57 37.13
CA VAL A 341 -13.24 12.06 36.52
C VAL A 341 -13.08 12.11 35.02
N VAL A 342 -13.09 10.93 34.40
CA VAL A 342 -12.93 10.77 32.95
C VAL A 342 -14.25 11.08 32.23
N ASN A 343 -14.15 11.72 31.07
CA ASN A 343 -15.26 11.90 30.14
C ASN A 343 -15.71 10.56 29.56
N ASN A 344 -17.00 10.43 29.26
CA ASN A 344 -17.52 9.24 28.59
C ASN A 344 -16.86 9.05 27.22
N HIS A 345 -16.43 7.82 26.90
CA HIS A 345 -15.81 7.49 25.61
C HIS A 345 -16.70 7.85 24.41
N SER A 346 -18.02 7.98 24.58
CA SER A 346 -18.94 8.44 23.54
C SER A 346 -18.65 9.88 23.03
N THR A 347 -17.84 10.66 23.75
CA THR A 347 -17.41 12.01 23.32
C THR A 347 -16.11 11.99 22.49
N TRP A 348 -15.57 10.80 22.20
CA TRP A 348 -14.40 10.64 21.35
C TRP A 348 -14.71 11.00 19.89
N THR A 349 -13.82 11.77 19.27
CA THR A 349 -14.00 12.26 17.89
C THR A 349 -13.61 11.25 16.82
N GLY A 350 -13.08 10.08 17.23
CA GLY A 350 -12.75 8.99 16.33
C GLY A 350 -11.29 8.90 15.93
N CYS A 351 -10.39 9.73 16.45
CA CYS A 351 -8.97 9.66 16.10
C CYS A 351 -8.16 8.71 16.96
N VAL A 352 -7.22 8.03 16.31
CA VAL A 352 -6.20 7.22 16.95
C VAL A 352 -4.82 7.66 16.51
N THR A 353 -3.83 7.44 17.36
CA THR A 353 -2.44 7.78 17.10
C THR A 353 -1.54 6.53 17.06
N ASP A 354 -0.22 6.72 17.00
CA ASP A 354 0.74 5.63 16.87
C ASP A 354 0.69 4.64 18.04
N ARG A 355 0.72 3.34 17.69
CA ARG A 355 0.81 2.24 18.67
C ARG A 355 2.20 2.16 19.32
N GLY A 356 2.37 1.34 20.36
CA GLY A 356 3.64 1.22 21.07
C GLY A 356 4.58 0.12 20.55
N ALA A 357 5.72 -0.01 21.21
CA ALA A 357 6.58 -1.20 21.16
C ALA A 357 5.95 -2.38 21.94
N SER A 358 6.50 -3.60 21.81
CA SER A 358 5.95 -4.77 22.51
C SER A 358 5.96 -4.67 24.04
N SER A 359 6.83 -3.84 24.61
CA SER A 359 6.99 -3.66 26.05
C SER A 359 6.20 -2.49 26.64
N GLY A 360 5.48 -1.71 25.83
CA GLY A 360 4.71 -0.57 26.33
C GLY A 360 4.51 0.55 25.32
N PRO A 361 3.92 1.68 25.75
CA PRO A 361 3.56 2.79 24.87
C PRO A 361 4.77 3.62 24.44
N SER A 362 5.98 3.07 24.41
CA SER A 362 7.22 3.75 23.96
C SER A 362 7.41 3.58 22.45
N PRO A 363 8.17 4.47 21.78
CA PRO A 363 8.49 4.29 20.37
C PRO A 363 9.25 2.98 20.17
N GLY A 364 8.81 2.17 19.21
CA GLY A 364 9.53 0.96 18.83
C GLY A 364 10.79 1.28 18.02
N THR A 365 11.81 0.41 18.12
CA THR A 365 12.92 0.41 17.16
C THR A 365 12.38 0.26 15.74
N ALA A 366 13.03 0.91 14.77
CA ALA A 366 12.67 0.83 13.36
C ALA A 366 12.45 -0.64 12.91
N GLY A 367 11.33 -0.88 12.24
CA GLY A 367 10.84 -2.18 11.79
C GLY A 367 10.14 -3.03 12.85
N ASN A 368 10.21 -2.70 14.14
CA ASN A 368 9.81 -3.61 15.22
C ASN A 368 8.53 -3.22 15.97
N GLY A 369 8.22 -1.93 16.08
CA GLY A 369 7.03 -1.44 16.78
C GLY A 369 5.71 -1.85 16.12
N TYR A 370 4.63 -1.92 16.90
CA TYR A 370 3.29 -2.23 16.36
C TYR A 370 2.78 -1.13 15.44
N ASP A 371 3.24 0.08 15.67
CA ASP A 371 3.04 1.25 14.84
C ASP A 371 3.74 1.19 13.48
N GLN A 372 4.55 0.16 13.20
CA GLN A 372 5.25 -0.04 11.92
C GLN A 372 4.84 -1.36 11.24
N LYS A 373 3.82 -2.03 11.78
CA LYS A 373 3.36 -3.36 11.37
C LYS A 373 1.85 -3.36 11.16
N ALA A 374 1.36 -4.19 10.24
CA ALA A 374 -0.07 -4.51 10.11
C ALA A 374 -0.52 -5.63 11.08
N THR A 375 0.12 -5.77 12.24
CA THR A 375 -0.27 -6.76 13.24
C THR A 375 -1.65 -6.43 13.81
N ALA A 376 -2.51 -7.44 13.90
CA ALA A 376 -3.84 -7.30 14.49
C ALA A 376 -3.77 -6.93 15.98
N PRO A 377 -4.67 -6.05 16.47
CA PRO A 377 -4.74 -5.67 17.88
C PRO A 377 -5.14 -6.87 18.74
N THR A 378 -4.50 -7.03 19.90
CA THR A 378 -4.78 -8.09 20.87
C THR A 378 -4.96 -7.47 22.25
N THR A 379 -6.10 -7.71 22.90
CA THR A 379 -6.45 -7.08 24.19
C THR A 379 -5.52 -7.45 25.36
N SER A 380 -4.79 -8.57 25.26
CA SER A 380 -3.75 -8.93 26.24
C SER A 380 -2.45 -8.15 26.08
N ILE A 381 -2.28 -7.39 25.00
CA ILE A 381 -1.08 -6.60 24.70
C ILE A 381 -1.52 -5.17 24.40
N ALA A 382 -1.58 -4.32 25.43
CA ALA A 382 -2.03 -2.93 25.32
C ALA A 382 -1.32 -2.17 24.18
N ALA A 383 -0.01 -2.34 24.01
CA ALA A 383 0.75 -1.67 22.96
C ALA A 383 0.39 -2.10 21.52
N SER A 384 -0.33 -3.21 21.34
CA SER A 384 -0.85 -3.65 20.04
C SER A 384 -2.21 -3.01 19.68
N LEU A 385 -2.91 -2.45 20.66
CA LEU A 385 -4.15 -1.71 20.50
C LEU A 385 -3.86 -0.30 19.95
N PHE A 386 -4.88 0.36 19.41
CA PHE A 386 -4.77 1.71 18.85
C PHE A 386 -5.14 2.76 19.89
N PRO A 387 -4.20 3.60 20.36
CA PRO A 387 -4.47 4.60 21.38
C PRO A 387 -5.49 5.63 20.90
N ALA A 388 -6.54 5.85 21.69
CA ALA A 388 -7.50 6.91 21.47
C ALA A 388 -6.81 8.27 21.62
N GLU A 389 -7.06 9.16 20.67
CA GLU A 389 -6.52 10.49 20.63
C GLU A 389 -7.63 11.52 20.40
N GLN A 390 -7.49 12.68 21.03
CA GLN A 390 -8.45 13.77 20.95
C GLN A 390 -7.70 15.08 20.75
N THR A 391 -7.47 15.44 19.49
CA THR A 391 -6.81 16.69 19.11
C THR A 391 -7.79 17.67 18.48
N SER A 392 -7.48 18.97 18.56
CA SER A 392 -8.20 20.01 17.82
C SER A 392 -8.15 19.81 16.31
N TYR A 393 -7.18 19.06 15.81
CA TYR A 393 -7.06 18.68 14.40
C TYR A 393 -8.01 17.56 13.99
N CYS A 394 -8.44 16.73 14.94
CA CYS A 394 -9.43 15.69 14.72
C CYS A 394 -10.86 16.14 15.00
N ALA A 395 -11.05 17.04 15.97
CA ALA A 395 -12.36 17.46 16.44
C ALA A 395 -13.05 18.47 15.49
N GLY A 396 -14.39 18.46 15.49
CA GLY A 396 -15.21 19.49 14.86
C GLY A 396 -15.41 19.34 13.34
N SER A 397 -16.10 20.31 12.74
CA SER A 397 -16.47 20.31 11.31
C SER A 397 -15.28 20.40 10.36
N SER A 398 -14.20 21.05 10.80
CA SER A 398 -12.92 21.15 10.09
C SER A 398 -11.92 20.05 10.47
N GLY A 399 -12.33 19.09 11.31
CA GLY A 399 -11.50 17.98 11.74
C GLY A 399 -11.25 16.94 10.64
N LEU A 400 -10.20 16.15 10.84
CA LEU A 400 -9.82 15.02 9.98
C LEU A 400 -11.01 14.07 9.76
N LYS A 401 -11.30 13.73 8.50
CA LYS A 401 -12.44 12.88 8.13
C LYS A 401 -12.14 11.40 8.36
N ALA A 402 -13.15 10.66 8.82
CA ALA A 402 -13.05 9.22 9.06
C ALA A 402 -12.71 8.45 7.78
N MET A 403 -11.61 7.72 7.78
CA MET A 403 -11.10 7.01 6.60
C MET A 403 -12.12 6.07 5.97
N ILE A 404 -11.96 5.82 4.67
CA ILE A 404 -12.77 4.84 3.92
C ILE A 404 -11.91 3.59 3.70
N GLY A 405 -12.35 2.46 4.24
CA GLY A 405 -11.76 1.13 3.97
C GLY A 405 -11.94 0.70 2.50
N LEU A 406 -11.48 -0.50 2.14
CA LEU A 406 -11.58 -0.95 0.73
C LEU A 406 -13.03 -1.04 0.27
N LYS A 407 -13.37 -0.30 -0.79
CA LYS A 407 -14.68 -0.40 -1.48
C LYS A 407 -14.50 -0.77 -2.93
N ASP A 408 -15.46 -1.56 -3.43
CA ASP A 408 -15.51 -1.95 -4.84
C ASP A 408 -15.88 -0.74 -5.69
N MET A 409 -14.94 -0.31 -6.53
CA MET A 409 -15.11 0.83 -7.41
C MET A 409 -16.17 0.58 -8.49
N ARG A 410 -16.71 -0.64 -8.63
CA ARG A 410 -17.75 -0.95 -9.63
C ARG A 410 -19.11 -0.29 -9.34
N THR A 411 -19.37 0.17 -8.11
CA THR A 411 -20.70 0.73 -7.77
C THR A 411 -20.69 2.25 -7.73
N ASP A 412 -21.75 2.88 -8.25
CA ASP A 412 -21.87 4.35 -8.23
C ASP A 412 -21.96 4.89 -6.81
N ALA A 413 -22.61 4.15 -5.91
CA ALA A 413 -22.72 4.54 -4.50
C ALA A 413 -21.34 4.69 -3.84
N GLU A 414 -20.47 3.69 -3.98
CA GLU A 414 -19.13 3.71 -3.37
C GLU A 414 -18.22 4.75 -4.07
N TYR A 415 -18.28 4.84 -5.40
CA TYR A 415 -17.54 5.85 -6.16
C TYR A 415 -17.95 7.29 -5.77
N ASN A 416 -19.25 7.56 -5.64
CA ASN A 416 -19.76 8.86 -5.24
C ASN A 416 -19.38 9.17 -3.79
N ALA A 417 -19.47 8.18 -2.88
CA ALA A 417 -19.05 8.35 -1.49
C ALA A 417 -17.56 8.74 -1.38
N MET A 418 -16.68 8.09 -2.15
CA MET A 418 -15.26 8.45 -2.21
C MET A 418 -15.02 9.85 -2.79
N THR A 419 -15.75 10.21 -3.85
CA THR A 419 -15.63 11.53 -4.48
C THR A 419 -16.06 12.63 -3.51
N THR A 420 -17.20 12.45 -2.83
CA THR A 420 -17.68 13.36 -1.78
C THR A 420 -16.68 13.45 -0.63
N PHE A 421 -16.11 12.31 -0.22
CA PHE A 421 -15.11 12.25 0.83
C PHE A 421 -13.88 13.12 0.51
N VAL A 422 -13.28 12.92 -0.66
CA VAL A 422 -12.12 13.70 -1.13
C VAL A 422 -12.44 15.19 -1.14
N ASN A 423 -13.59 15.58 -1.70
CA ASN A 423 -13.99 16.98 -1.77
C ASN A 423 -14.16 17.65 -0.39
N ASN A 424 -14.51 16.86 0.63
CA ASN A 424 -14.72 17.32 2.00
C ASN A 424 -13.47 17.27 2.89
N MET A 425 -12.32 16.83 2.38
CA MET A 425 -11.06 16.88 3.13
C MET A 425 -10.66 18.33 3.44
N GLN A 426 -10.15 18.59 4.63
CA GLN A 426 -9.76 19.92 5.09
C GLN A 426 -8.38 19.83 5.74
N PRO A 427 -7.35 20.53 5.22
CA PRO A 427 -5.99 20.46 5.73
C PRO A 427 -5.90 20.98 7.17
N ASN A 428 -5.36 20.19 8.10
CA ASN A 428 -5.15 20.61 9.48
C ASN A 428 -4.13 19.73 10.23
N GLY A 429 -3.42 20.33 11.18
CA GLY A 429 -2.49 19.64 12.07
C GLY A 429 -1.11 19.34 11.49
N SER A 430 -0.28 18.66 12.29
CA SER A 430 1.10 18.28 11.95
C SER A 430 1.17 16.98 11.16
N THR A 431 2.30 16.72 10.51
CA THR A 431 2.48 15.60 9.56
C THR A 431 3.09 14.37 10.22
N ASN A 432 2.38 13.24 10.12
CA ASN A 432 2.88 11.90 10.44
C ASN A 432 2.74 10.99 9.20
N GLN A 433 3.75 10.93 8.34
CA GLN A 433 3.68 10.10 7.13
C GLN A 433 3.65 8.60 7.46
N GLY A 434 4.26 8.21 8.59
CA GLY A 434 4.31 6.83 9.06
C GLY A 434 2.94 6.26 9.37
N ILE A 435 2.10 7.00 10.12
CA ILE A 435 0.75 6.54 10.46
C ILE A 435 -0.12 6.38 9.21
N GLY A 436 -0.04 7.31 8.25
CA GLY A 436 -0.76 7.22 6.98
C GLY A 436 -0.41 5.95 6.19
N LEU A 437 0.88 5.63 6.08
CA LEU A 437 1.35 4.39 5.42
C LEU A 437 0.87 3.12 6.12
N VAL A 438 0.96 3.08 7.45
CA VAL A 438 0.57 1.90 8.24
C VAL A 438 -0.91 1.63 8.08
N TRP A 439 -1.74 2.67 8.15
CA TRP A 439 -3.19 2.52 7.96
C TRP A 439 -3.60 2.20 6.52
N ALA A 440 -2.89 2.73 5.52
CA ALA A 440 -3.03 2.28 4.13
C ALA A 440 -2.63 0.81 3.95
N TRP A 441 -1.65 0.33 4.70
CA TRP A 441 -1.31 -1.09 4.71
C TRP A 441 -2.40 -1.94 5.40
N HIS A 442 -2.88 -1.52 6.57
CA HIS A 442 -4.01 -2.18 7.27
C HIS A 442 -5.25 -2.30 6.37
N SER A 443 -5.57 -1.28 5.58
CA SER A 443 -6.72 -1.32 4.67
C SER A 443 -6.57 -2.38 3.58
N LEU A 444 -5.36 -2.58 3.05
CA LEU A 444 -5.09 -3.54 1.97
C LEU A 444 -5.17 -5.00 2.43
N VAL A 445 -4.62 -5.28 3.62
CA VAL A 445 -4.51 -6.64 4.16
C VAL A 445 -5.67 -7.03 5.08
N GLY A 446 -6.51 -6.08 5.46
CA GLY A 446 -7.66 -6.32 6.34
C GLY A 446 -7.25 -6.54 7.79
N ALA A 447 -6.42 -5.64 8.32
CA ALA A 447 -5.98 -5.65 9.71
C ALA A 447 -6.59 -4.50 10.53
N GLY A 448 -6.53 -4.62 11.85
CA GLY A 448 -7.15 -3.64 12.76
C GLY A 448 -8.67 -3.60 12.62
N PRO A 449 -9.31 -2.41 12.63
CA PRO A 449 -10.76 -2.28 12.41
C PRO A 449 -11.18 -2.38 10.93
N LEU A 450 -10.22 -2.51 10.01
CA LEU A 450 -10.49 -2.51 8.58
C LEU A 450 -10.68 -3.93 8.07
N THR A 451 -11.77 -4.13 7.34
CA THR A 451 -12.02 -5.38 6.63
C THR A 451 -11.55 -5.27 5.19
N ALA A 452 -10.78 -6.25 4.73
CA ALA A 452 -10.47 -6.41 3.32
C ALA A 452 -11.22 -7.63 2.76
N PRO A 453 -11.73 -7.57 1.52
CA PRO A 453 -12.28 -8.75 0.85
C PRO A 453 -11.27 -9.90 0.83
N THR A 454 -11.74 -11.14 0.85
CA THR A 454 -10.85 -12.30 0.70
C THR A 454 -10.22 -12.33 -0.69
N TYR A 455 -8.96 -12.78 -0.77
CA TYR A 455 -8.31 -13.03 -2.05
C TYR A 455 -8.93 -14.27 -2.72
N ASP A 456 -9.21 -14.18 -4.01
CA ASP A 456 -9.66 -15.30 -4.82
C ASP A 456 -8.46 -15.87 -5.59
N SER A 457 -8.10 -17.12 -5.27
CA SER A 457 -6.97 -17.84 -5.87
C SER A 457 -6.98 -17.93 -7.41
N LYS A 458 -8.12 -17.64 -8.06
CA LYS A 458 -8.22 -17.60 -9.52
C LYS A 458 -7.53 -16.38 -10.14
N TYR A 459 -7.40 -15.30 -9.37
CA TYR A 459 -6.89 -14.02 -9.83
C TYR A 459 -5.53 -13.70 -9.22
N ASP A 460 -4.71 -12.98 -9.99
CA ASP A 460 -3.51 -12.33 -9.48
C ASP A 460 -3.91 -10.98 -8.85
N TYR A 461 -3.17 -10.53 -7.85
CA TYR A 461 -3.48 -9.29 -7.13
C TYR A 461 -2.31 -8.33 -7.15
N LEU A 462 -2.56 -7.09 -7.56
CA LEU A 462 -1.63 -5.98 -7.40
C LEU A 462 -2.17 -5.05 -6.32
N ASN A 463 -1.48 -5.06 -5.18
CA ASN A 463 -1.78 -4.15 -4.07
C ASN A 463 -0.84 -2.94 -4.15
N VAL A 464 -1.41 -1.75 -4.09
CA VAL A 464 -0.71 -0.49 -4.30
C VAL A 464 -1.04 0.48 -3.17
N ILE A 465 -0.01 1.11 -2.61
CA ILE A 465 -0.15 2.28 -1.76
C ILE A 465 0.32 3.50 -2.55
N ILE A 466 -0.48 4.55 -2.59
CA ILE A 466 -0.09 5.85 -3.09
C ILE A 466 -0.01 6.77 -1.88
N LEU A 467 1.23 7.04 -1.42
CA LEU A 467 1.51 8.03 -0.40
C LEU A 467 1.76 9.38 -1.07
N MET A 468 1.07 10.42 -0.63
CA MET A 468 1.33 11.78 -1.06
C MET A 468 1.54 12.64 0.17
N SER A 469 2.57 13.49 0.16
CA SER A 469 2.84 14.48 1.20
C SER A 469 3.59 15.67 0.62
N ASP A 470 3.39 16.86 1.20
CA ASP A 470 3.99 18.10 0.74
C ASP A 470 5.14 18.61 1.60
N GLY A 471 5.48 17.89 2.67
CA GLY A 471 6.37 18.41 3.70
C GLY A 471 7.18 17.35 4.42
N LEU A 472 7.85 17.82 5.48
CA LEU A 472 8.62 16.98 6.39
C LEU A 472 7.69 16.18 7.30
N ASN A 473 8.18 15.06 7.80
CA ASN A 473 7.52 14.32 8.86
C ASN A 473 7.75 15.07 10.18
N THR A 474 6.75 15.77 10.71
CA THR A 474 6.91 16.82 11.72
C THR A 474 6.45 16.45 13.13
N GLN A 475 5.63 15.41 13.27
CA GLN A 475 5.15 14.97 14.58
C GLN A 475 4.70 13.50 14.57
N ASN A 476 4.92 12.81 15.69
CA ASN A 476 4.30 11.51 15.99
C ASN A 476 3.73 11.50 17.43
N ARG A 477 3.34 10.34 17.96
CA ARG A 477 2.83 10.23 19.34
C ARG A 477 3.81 10.73 20.40
N TRP A 478 5.12 10.55 20.21
CA TRP A 478 6.15 10.80 21.23
C TRP A 478 6.95 12.07 20.99
N ASP A 479 7.35 12.28 19.75
CA ASP A 479 8.27 13.32 19.30
C ASP A 479 7.53 14.36 18.44
N GLY A 480 7.90 15.64 18.58
CA GLY A 480 7.55 16.69 17.61
C GLY A 480 7.11 18.01 18.23
N SER A 481 6.54 18.86 17.36
CA SER A 481 5.87 20.16 17.59
C SER A 481 6.75 21.36 18.01
N GLY A 482 7.36 21.99 17.01
CA GLY A 482 7.83 23.37 17.11
C GLY A 482 8.16 23.89 15.73
N TYR A 483 7.18 24.46 15.03
CA TYR A 483 7.30 24.97 13.66
C TYR A 483 8.54 25.89 13.51
N GLY A 484 9.37 25.67 12.49
CA GLY A 484 10.48 26.57 12.10
C GLY A 484 11.80 26.47 12.88
N GLY A 485 12.01 25.46 13.73
CA GLY A 485 13.25 25.30 14.51
C GLY A 485 13.53 23.88 15.04
N GLN A 486 12.98 22.85 14.39
CA GLN A 486 13.17 21.47 14.84
C GLN A 486 14.65 21.03 14.76
N SER A 487 15.15 20.40 15.83
CA SER A 487 16.43 19.70 15.76
C SER A 487 16.33 18.55 14.77
N SER A 488 17.36 18.36 13.93
CA SER A 488 17.48 17.21 13.03
C SER A 488 17.22 15.88 13.77
N SER A 489 17.67 15.77 15.01
CA SER A 489 17.48 14.59 15.86
C SER A 489 16.01 14.21 16.12
N VAL A 490 15.08 15.16 16.12
CA VAL A 490 13.64 14.91 16.31
C VAL A 490 13.04 14.39 15.01
N ILE A 491 13.34 15.06 13.89
CA ILE A 491 12.89 14.65 12.56
C ILE A 491 13.42 13.25 12.22
N ASP A 492 14.67 12.96 12.56
CA ASP A 492 15.29 11.65 12.34
C ASP A 492 14.53 10.54 13.09
N LYS A 493 14.17 10.74 14.37
CA LYS A 493 13.36 9.77 15.13
C LYS A 493 11.99 9.52 14.49
N ILE A 494 11.34 10.56 14.00
CA ILE A 494 10.04 10.44 13.33
C ILE A 494 10.22 9.70 11.98
N ASN A 495 11.27 10.02 11.24
CA ASN A 495 11.60 9.40 9.96
C ASN A 495 11.99 7.94 10.08
N ASP A 496 12.79 7.57 11.08
CA ASP A 496 13.32 6.21 11.28
C ASP A 496 12.22 5.16 11.42
N ARG A 497 11.06 5.55 11.96
CA ARG A 497 9.87 4.69 12.02
C ARG A 497 9.30 4.38 10.65
N MET A 498 9.27 5.38 9.76
CA MET A 498 8.84 5.19 8.38
C MET A 498 9.91 4.43 7.60
N ARG A 499 11.15 4.89 7.68
CA ARG A 499 12.33 4.24 7.12
C ARG A 499 13.62 4.83 7.71
N ASP A 500 14.42 3.99 8.35
CA ASP A 500 15.74 4.37 8.89
C ASP A 500 16.87 4.29 7.84
N SER A 501 18.08 4.61 8.28
CA SER A 501 19.31 4.52 7.46
C SER A 501 19.70 3.09 7.05
N SER A 502 19.34 2.08 7.84
CA SER A 502 19.53 0.65 7.51
C SER A 502 18.51 0.15 6.48
N GLY A 503 17.46 0.94 6.24
CA GLY A 503 16.32 0.59 5.40
C GLY A 503 15.21 -0.14 6.15
N ALA A 504 15.29 -0.34 7.47
CA ALA A 504 14.20 -0.86 8.29
C ALA A 504 13.10 0.20 8.50
N GLY A 505 11.92 -0.23 8.95
CA GLY A 505 10.76 0.65 9.16
C GLY A 505 9.52 0.19 8.40
N THR A 506 8.45 0.98 8.47
CA THR A 506 7.17 0.72 7.81
C THR A 506 7.32 0.44 6.31
N CYS A 507 8.11 1.24 5.58
CA CYS A 507 8.26 1.10 4.13
C CYS A 507 8.83 -0.27 3.73
N LYS A 508 9.78 -0.80 4.51
CA LYS A 508 10.34 -2.13 4.27
C LYS A 508 9.34 -3.22 4.65
N ASN A 509 8.67 -3.09 5.79
CA ASN A 509 7.66 -4.06 6.23
C ASN A 509 6.53 -4.22 5.19
N ILE A 510 6.08 -3.12 4.59
CA ILE A 510 5.09 -3.14 3.50
C ILE A 510 5.64 -3.87 2.27
N LYS A 511 6.86 -3.52 1.84
CA LYS A 511 7.50 -4.12 0.65
C LYS A 511 7.85 -5.60 0.82
N ASP A 512 8.01 -6.06 2.05
CA ASP A 512 8.24 -7.48 2.38
C ASP A 512 6.93 -8.25 2.62
N THR A 513 5.78 -7.58 2.58
CA THR A 513 4.48 -8.22 2.80
C THR A 513 4.14 -9.15 1.64
N THR A 514 3.99 -10.43 1.96
CA THR A 514 3.49 -11.43 1.01
C THR A 514 1.97 -11.34 0.90
N ILE A 515 1.46 -11.33 -0.33
CA ILE A 515 0.03 -11.26 -0.61
C ILE A 515 -0.46 -12.64 -1.06
N PRO A 516 -1.49 -13.22 -0.42
CA PRO A 516 -2.07 -14.50 -0.85
C PRO A 516 -2.50 -14.44 -2.32
N GLY A 517 -2.02 -15.41 -3.11
CA GLY A 517 -2.35 -15.49 -4.53
C GLY A 517 -1.60 -14.52 -5.45
N SER A 518 -0.63 -13.76 -4.92
CA SER A 518 0.22 -12.86 -5.73
C SER A 518 1.69 -13.18 -5.54
N THR A 519 2.44 -13.09 -6.63
CA THR A 519 3.91 -13.14 -6.62
C THR A 519 4.53 -11.76 -6.37
N VAL A 520 3.71 -10.71 -6.44
CA VAL A 520 4.12 -9.31 -6.34
C VAL A 520 3.81 -8.79 -4.93
N PRO A 521 4.80 -8.28 -4.18
CA PRO A 521 4.54 -7.62 -2.91
C PRO A 521 3.79 -6.30 -3.09
N ILE A 522 3.43 -5.64 -1.99
CA ILE A 522 2.78 -4.33 -2.05
C ILE A 522 3.71 -3.30 -2.71
N VAL A 523 3.19 -2.58 -3.70
CA VAL A 523 3.92 -1.53 -4.43
C VAL A 523 3.63 -0.17 -3.81
N ILE A 524 4.67 0.57 -3.43
CA ILE A 524 4.53 1.93 -2.88
C ILE A 524 4.89 2.95 -3.95
N TYR A 525 3.93 3.80 -4.27
CA TYR A 525 4.12 5.06 -4.98
C TYR A 525 4.22 6.18 -3.95
N THR A 526 5.14 7.11 -4.14
CA THR A 526 5.27 8.30 -3.30
C THR A 526 5.26 9.55 -4.15
N VAL A 527 4.46 10.54 -3.78
CA VAL A 527 4.36 11.84 -4.45
C VAL A 527 4.75 12.93 -3.46
N GLN A 528 5.88 13.59 -3.70
CA GLN A 528 6.28 14.79 -2.97
C GLN A 528 5.69 16.02 -3.67
N VAL A 529 4.88 16.81 -2.96
CA VAL A 529 4.42 18.12 -3.44
C VAL A 529 5.33 19.21 -2.89
N ASN A 530 6.17 19.76 -3.75
CA ASN A 530 7.22 20.68 -3.36
C ASN A 530 7.07 22.01 -4.11
N THR A 531 6.10 22.81 -3.67
CA THR A 531 5.86 24.17 -4.20
C THR A 531 6.82 25.20 -3.61
N GLY A 532 7.44 24.91 -2.46
CA GLY A 532 8.33 25.81 -1.71
C GLY A 532 9.80 25.78 -2.13
N ASN A 533 10.19 24.99 -3.11
CA ASN A 533 11.59 24.72 -3.49
C ASN A 533 12.42 24.04 -2.39
N ASP A 534 11.78 23.21 -1.55
CA ASP A 534 12.46 22.36 -0.58
C ASP A 534 13.40 21.35 -1.26
N PRO A 535 14.37 20.75 -0.55
CA PRO A 535 15.11 19.62 -1.07
C PRO A 535 14.18 18.44 -1.42
N THR A 536 14.60 17.63 -2.40
CA THR A 536 13.94 16.36 -2.70
C THR A 536 13.95 15.46 -1.46
N SER A 537 12.79 14.93 -1.09
CA SER A 537 12.65 14.09 0.10
C SER A 537 13.28 12.72 -0.14
N THR A 538 14.46 12.51 0.45
CA THR A 538 15.15 11.21 0.42
C THR A 538 14.34 10.12 1.12
N LEU A 539 13.57 10.47 2.16
CA LEU A 539 12.67 9.56 2.85
C LEU A 539 11.59 9.00 1.90
N LEU A 540 10.87 9.88 1.19
CA LEU A 540 9.84 9.45 0.23
C LEU A 540 10.46 8.68 -0.94
N GLN A 541 11.57 9.17 -1.49
CA GLN A 541 12.29 8.52 -2.59
C GLN A 541 12.71 7.09 -2.25
N ASN A 542 13.24 6.87 -1.04
CA ASN A 542 13.68 5.55 -0.58
C ASN A 542 12.52 4.65 -0.11
N CYS A 543 11.37 5.23 0.23
CA CYS A 543 10.18 4.48 0.55
C CYS A 543 9.54 3.87 -0.70
N ALA A 544 9.50 4.61 -1.81
CA ALA A 544 8.96 4.14 -3.09
C ALA A 544 9.54 2.78 -3.53
N SER A 545 8.70 1.97 -4.17
CA SER A 545 9.13 0.69 -4.73
C SER A 545 9.98 0.89 -6.00
N PRO A 546 10.95 0.01 -6.27
CA PRO A 546 11.72 0.09 -7.52
C PRO A 546 10.84 -0.26 -8.73
N SER A 547 11.24 0.21 -9.92
CA SER A 547 10.53 -0.09 -11.17
C SER A 547 10.66 -1.56 -11.60
N VAL A 548 11.66 -2.27 -11.08
CA VAL A 548 11.85 -3.71 -11.28
C VAL A 548 11.91 -4.38 -9.91
N LEU A 549 10.94 -5.23 -9.64
CA LEU A 549 10.89 -6.06 -8.44
C LEU A 549 11.68 -7.34 -8.69
N LYS A 550 12.49 -7.73 -7.72
CA LYS A 550 13.32 -8.93 -7.78
C LYS A 550 13.07 -9.80 -6.56
N ASP A 551 13.19 -11.11 -6.72
CA ASP A 551 13.16 -12.04 -5.62
C ASP A 551 14.48 -12.03 -4.82
N SER A 552 14.54 -12.81 -3.74
CA SER A 552 15.73 -12.93 -2.90
C SER A 552 16.94 -13.54 -3.63
N LYS A 553 16.75 -14.13 -4.82
CA LYS A 553 17.80 -14.68 -5.68
C LYS A 553 18.18 -13.73 -6.83
N GLY A 554 17.54 -12.56 -6.91
CA GLY A 554 17.78 -11.55 -7.94
C GLY A 554 17.02 -11.75 -9.26
N ALA A 555 16.14 -12.75 -9.36
CA ALA A 555 15.29 -12.95 -10.52
C ALA A 555 14.19 -11.88 -10.57
N VAL A 556 13.89 -11.37 -11.76
CA VAL A 556 12.83 -10.36 -11.94
C VAL A 556 11.46 -11.00 -11.69
N ILE A 557 10.74 -10.47 -10.70
CA ILE A 557 9.36 -10.85 -10.37
C ILE A 557 8.38 -10.06 -11.25
N GLU A 558 8.58 -8.75 -11.33
CA GLU A 558 7.70 -7.83 -12.06
C GLU A 558 8.55 -6.66 -12.55
N ALA A 559 8.40 -6.30 -13.82
CA ALA A 559 8.97 -5.07 -14.37
C ALA A 559 7.81 -4.14 -14.75
N PHE A 560 7.69 -3.03 -14.03
CA PHE A 560 6.68 -2.03 -14.35
C PHE A 560 7.13 -1.23 -15.58
N PRO A 561 6.20 -0.80 -16.46
CA PRO A 561 6.49 0.12 -17.55
C PRO A 561 7.29 1.33 -17.05
N SER A 562 8.24 1.80 -17.87
CA SER A 562 9.27 2.78 -17.51
C SER A 562 8.71 3.97 -16.70
N GLY A 563 9.32 4.24 -15.55
CA GLY A 563 8.94 5.35 -14.68
C GLY A 563 9.34 5.08 -13.23
N THR A 564 9.82 6.11 -12.54
CA THR A 564 10.05 6.08 -11.09
C THR A 564 8.71 5.91 -10.37
N LYS A 565 8.71 5.29 -9.19
CA LYS A 565 7.53 5.26 -8.29
C LYS A 565 7.55 6.42 -7.29
N PHE A 566 8.66 7.17 -7.27
CA PHE A 566 8.78 8.47 -6.64
C PHE A 566 8.51 9.55 -7.68
N PHE A 567 7.61 10.48 -7.35
CA PHE A 567 7.30 11.65 -8.15
C PHE A 567 7.53 12.90 -7.31
N GLN A 568 8.23 13.88 -7.87
CA GLN A 568 8.33 15.20 -7.28
C GLN A 568 7.56 16.17 -8.16
N VAL A 569 6.63 16.86 -7.53
CA VAL A 569 5.79 17.88 -8.14
C VAL A 569 6.31 19.24 -7.68
N LYS A 570 6.63 20.15 -8.61
CA LYS A 570 7.15 21.49 -8.29
C LYS A 570 6.06 22.56 -8.24
N THR A 571 4.90 22.28 -8.83
CA THR A 571 3.75 23.19 -8.85
C THR A 571 2.48 22.40 -8.54
N ALA A 572 1.54 22.97 -7.78
CA ALA A 572 0.33 22.23 -7.38
C ALA A 572 -0.46 21.67 -8.59
N SER A 573 -0.43 22.34 -9.76
CA SER A 573 -1.11 21.89 -10.97
C SER A 573 -0.53 20.60 -11.58
N GLU A 574 0.73 20.24 -11.30
CA GLU A 574 1.33 18.99 -11.77
C GLU A 574 0.82 17.76 -11.01
N ILE A 575 0.15 17.93 -9.86
CA ILE A 575 -0.42 16.82 -9.08
C ILE A 575 -1.38 16.01 -9.97
N GLY A 576 -2.24 16.68 -10.75
CA GLY A 576 -3.16 16.03 -11.68
C GLY A 576 -2.44 15.17 -12.72
N THR A 577 -1.34 15.66 -13.28
CA THR A 577 -0.53 14.93 -14.28
C THR A 577 0.05 13.65 -13.68
N VAL A 578 0.64 13.73 -12.48
CA VAL A 578 1.24 12.58 -11.80
C VAL A 578 0.19 11.52 -11.47
N PHE A 579 -0.94 11.91 -10.88
CA PHE A 579 -2.02 10.97 -10.56
C PHE A 579 -2.62 10.34 -11.82
N GLY A 580 -2.74 11.10 -12.91
CA GLY A 580 -3.14 10.58 -14.21
C GLY A 580 -2.16 9.53 -14.78
N GLN A 581 -0.85 9.76 -14.65
CA GLN A 581 0.19 8.80 -15.05
C GLN A 581 0.12 7.51 -14.24
N ILE A 582 -0.05 7.62 -12.92
CA ILE A 582 -0.21 6.46 -12.03
C ILE A 582 -1.46 5.67 -12.42
N ALA A 583 -2.60 6.35 -12.59
CA ALA A 583 -3.87 5.73 -12.98
C ALA A 583 -3.77 4.95 -14.30
N SER A 584 -3.14 5.56 -15.31
CA SER A 584 -2.90 4.95 -16.62
C SER A 584 -2.02 3.71 -16.49
N THR A 585 -0.93 3.79 -15.72
CA THR A 585 -0.03 2.65 -15.47
C THR A 585 -0.75 1.50 -14.79
N LEU A 586 -1.55 1.77 -13.74
CA LEU A 586 -2.30 0.74 -13.02
C LEU A 586 -3.37 0.09 -13.91
N SER A 587 -4.05 0.88 -14.72
CA SER A 587 -5.04 0.38 -15.68
C SER A 587 -4.40 -0.52 -16.74
N GLN A 588 -3.21 -0.16 -17.23
CA GLN A 588 -2.45 -1.01 -18.18
C GLN A 588 -1.99 -2.33 -17.54
N LEU A 589 -1.48 -2.29 -16.31
CA LEU A 589 -1.01 -3.49 -15.59
C LEU A 589 -2.13 -4.49 -15.27
N ARG A 590 -3.38 -4.01 -15.21
CA ARG A 590 -4.55 -4.88 -15.12
C ARG A 590 -4.84 -5.60 -16.44
N VAL A 591 -4.62 -4.92 -17.58
CA VAL A 591 -4.99 -5.39 -18.91
C VAL A 591 -3.85 -6.13 -19.63
N ALA A 592 -2.60 -6.05 -19.18
CA ALA A 592 -1.48 -6.74 -19.83
C ALA A 592 -0.69 -7.59 -18.82
N LYS A 593 -0.37 -8.83 -19.23
CA LYS A 593 0.71 -9.63 -18.68
C LYS A 593 1.63 -10.08 -19.81
#